data_AF-A0A378Q558-F1
#
_entry.id   AF-A0A378Q558-F1
#
_cell.length_a   1.000
_cell.length_b   1.000
_cell.length_c   1.000
_cell.angle_alpha   90.00
_cell.angle_beta   90.00
_cell.angle_gamma   90.00
#
_symmetry.space_group_name_H-M   'P 1'
#
loop_
_entity.id
_entity.type
_entity.pdbx_description
1 polymer ?
#
loop_
_entity_poly.entity_id
_entity_poly.type
_entity_poly.pdbx_seq_one_letter_code
_entity_poly.pdbx_strand_id
1 'polypeptide(L)'
;MRRYQIGLLLLSALVATGCASQRQLSAKQCANTDWQAVGYQDGANGLDATAITRHQQACAASGVLPNVAAWQQGQQAGHKQYCTPLRAYQLGREGVAYRNICPPEQTLDLLKAHDAGYLNYQREQLLEQLWYDNDPFWNGWGWGRFGGFGHVGGRYLPPRVRQTPPPVDGLSTSPKP
;
A
#
# COMPACT_ATOMS: atom_id res chain seq x y z
N MET A 1 24.42 -1.46 37.82
CA MET A 1 23.23 -0.61 37.57
C MET A 1 23.50 0.58 36.65
N ARG A 2 24.59 1.34 36.80
CA ARG A 2 24.91 2.55 36.00
C ARG A 2 25.30 2.32 34.52
N ARG A 3 25.75 1.10 34.17
CA ARG A 3 26.14 0.73 32.78
C ARG A 3 24.95 0.36 31.89
N TYR A 4 23.88 -0.20 32.47
CA TYR A 4 22.64 -0.54 31.75
C TYR A 4 21.82 0.71 31.39
N GLN A 5 21.92 1.78 32.19
CA GLN A 5 21.27 3.06 31.89
C GLN A 5 21.86 3.75 30.66
N ILE A 6 23.18 3.61 30.43
CA ILE A 6 23.85 4.17 29.24
C ILE A 6 23.47 3.34 28.00
N GLY A 7 23.36 2.02 28.14
CA GLY A 7 22.90 1.14 27.05
C GLY A 7 21.44 1.41 26.63
N LEU A 8 20.54 1.64 27.60
CA LEU A 8 19.13 1.96 27.31
C LEU A 8 18.95 3.33 26.63
N LEU A 9 19.80 4.32 26.96
CA LEU A 9 19.76 5.66 26.36
C LEU A 9 20.30 5.70 24.93
N LEU A 10 21.21 4.79 24.57
CA LEU A 10 21.74 4.70 23.19
C LEU A 10 20.77 3.95 22.25
N LEU A 11 19.96 3.03 22.77
CA LEU A 11 18.96 2.30 21.97
C LEU A 11 17.74 3.15 21.58
N SER A 12 17.37 4.14 22.41
CA SER A 12 16.21 5.02 22.13
C SER A 12 16.50 6.10 21.08
N ALA A 13 17.78 6.43 20.84
CA ALA A 13 18.17 7.45 19.86
C ALA A 13 18.07 6.98 18.40
N LEU A 14 17.97 5.67 18.13
CA LEU A 14 18.02 5.11 16.78
C LEU A 14 16.64 4.96 16.11
N VAL A 15 15.54 5.18 16.84
CA VAL A 15 14.17 4.96 16.32
C VAL A 15 13.54 6.24 15.72
N ALA A 16 14.27 7.37 15.72
CA ALA A 16 13.71 8.66 15.31
C ALA A 16 13.82 9.00 13.80
N THR A 17 14.48 8.18 12.97
CA THR A 17 14.65 8.46 11.52
C THR A 17 13.62 7.74 10.65
N GLY A 18 12.37 7.71 11.11
CA GLY A 18 11.26 7.00 10.45
C GLY A 18 10.07 7.88 10.10
N CYS A 19 10.26 9.19 9.87
CA CYS A 19 9.22 9.95 9.18
C CYS A 19 9.25 9.55 7.71
N ALA A 20 8.40 8.57 7.35
CA ALA A 20 7.96 8.39 5.99
C ALA A 20 7.59 9.78 5.44
N SER A 21 8.40 10.28 4.53
CA SER A 21 8.24 11.57 3.89
C SER A 21 7.02 11.55 2.99
N GLN A 22 5.82 11.55 3.60
CA GLN A 22 4.65 12.10 2.95
C GLN A 22 5.00 13.56 2.71
N ARG A 23 5.23 13.89 1.44
CA ARG A 23 5.61 15.23 0.98
C ARG A 23 4.36 16.11 1.03
N GLN A 24 3.79 16.28 2.22
CA GLN A 24 2.81 17.32 2.49
C GLN A 24 3.54 18.63 2.25
N LEU A 25 3.19 19.32 1.16
CA LEU A 25 3.71 20.65 0.91
C LEU A 25 3.26 21.56 2.06
N SER A 26 4.22 22.05 2.83
CA SER A 26 3.98 23.13 3.78
C SER A 26 3.59 24.39 3.03
N ALA A 27 2.76 25.25 3.64
CA ALA A 27 2.36 26.53 3.05
C ALA A 27 3.55 27.38 2.54
N LYS A 28 4.72 27.27 3.19
CA LYS A 28 5.96 27.96 2.79
C LYS A 28 6.62 27.40 1.52
N GLN A 29 6.37 26.15 1.17
CA GLN A 29 6.96 25.47 0.01
C GLN A 29 6.20 25.74 -1.28
N CYS A 30 4.95 26.21 -1.20
CA CYS A 30 4.08 26.43 -2.35
C CYS A 30 4.63 27.44 -3.38
N ALA A 31 5.34 28.48 -2.94
CA ALA A 31 5.83 29.56 -3.83
C ALA A 31 6.92 29.10 -4.81
N ASN A 32 7.76 28.16 -4.41
CA ASN A 32 8.90 27.67 -5.19
C ASN A 32 8.70 26.21 -5.65
N THR A 33 7.45 25.77 -5.74
CA THR A 33 7.10 24.41 -6.12
C THR A 33 7.02 24.27 -7.65
N ASP A 34 7.68 23.23 -8.17
CA ASP A 34 7.42 22.74 -9.51
C ASP A 34 6.11 21.93 -9.52
N TRP A 35 5.03 22.59 -9.93
CA TRP A 35 3.70 21.99 -9.97
C TRP A 35 3.59 20.85 -10.98
N GLN A 36 4.38 20.86 -12.06
CA GLN A 36 4.39 19.77 -13.02
C GLN A 36 5.03 18.52 -12.41
N ALA A 37 6.14 18.67 -11.68
CA ALA A 37 6.73 17.56 -10.95
C ALA A 37 5.80 17.00 -9.86
N VAL A 38 5.10 17.87 -9.12
CA VAL A 38 4.09 17.45 -8.14
C VAL A 38 2.97 16.66 -8.82
N GLY A 39 2.44 17.19 -9.93
CA GLY A 39 1.44 16.51 -10.73
C GLY A 39 1.90 15.13 -11.19
N TYR A 40 3.12 15.03 -11.72
CA TYR A 40 3.69 13.75 -12.14
C TYR A 40 3.74 12.72 -11.01
N GLN A 41 4.18 13.13 -9.82
CA GLN A 41 4.20 12.24 -8.66
C GLN A 41 2.80 11.84 -8.22
N ASP A 42 1.85 12.79 -8.17
CA ASP A 42 0.45 12.50 -7.85
C ASP A 42 -0.15 11.50 -8.84
N GLY A 43 0.11 11.69 -10.13
CA GLY A 43 -0.32 10.77 -11.19
C GLY A 43 0.34 9.40 -11.06
N ALA A 44 1.64 9.33 -10.82
CA ALA A 44 2.38 8.07 -10.65
C ALA A 44 1.91 7.28 -9.41
N ASN A 45 1.32 7.97 -8.43
CA ASN A 45 0.71 7.39 -7.24
C ASN A 45 -0.79 7.07 -7.41
N GLY A 46 -1.37 7.30 -8.59
CA GLY A 46 -2.77 7.01 -8.89
C GLY A 46 -3.75 7.99 -8.24
N LEU A 47 -3.31 9.20 -7.91
CA LEU A 47 -4.21 10.24 -7.41
C LEU A 47 -5.06 10.82 -8.54
N ASP A 48 -6.32 11.04 -8.25
CA ASP A 48 -7.29 11.65 -9.16
C ASP A 48 -7.21 13.19 -9.16
N ALA A 49 -8.06 13.81 -9.97
CA ALA A 49 -8.13 15.27 -10.11
C ALA A 49 -8.39 16.03 -8.80
N THR A 50 -8.95 15.40 -7.75
CA THR A 50 -9.22 16.07 -6.46
C THR A 50 -7.95 16.41 -5.69
N ALA A 51 -6.81 15.82 -6.05
CA ALA A 51 -5.54 16.09 -5.40
C ALA A 51 -5.10 17.56 -5.52
N ILE A 52 -5.36 18.23 -6.65
CA ILE A 52 -5.04 19.66 -6.80
C ILE A 52 -5.83 20.54 -5.83
N THR A 53 -7.08 20.18 -5.52
CA THR A 53 -7.88 20.90 -4.55
C THR A 53 -7.30 20.78 -3.14
N ARG A 54 -6.75 19.61 -2.78
CA ARG A 54 -6.03 19.45 -1.50
C ARG A 54 -4.79 20.33 -1.45
N HIS A 55 -4.04 20.43 -2.56
CA HIS A 55 -2.88 21.33 -2.65
C HIS A 55 -3.28 22.81 -2.55
N GLN A 56 -4.37 23.21 -3.19
CA GLN A 56 -4.92 24.57 -3.09
C GLN A 56 -5.29 24.92 -1.64
N GLN A 57 -5.94 24.00 -0.93
CA GLN A 57 -6.29 24.18 0.47
C GLN A 57 -5.05 24.30 1.37
N ALA A 58 -4.02 23.47 1.13
CA ALA A 58 -2.78 23.51 1.87
C ALA A 58 -1.98 24.83 1.66
N CYS A 59 -2.07 25.40 0.46
CA CYS A 59 -1.38 26.64 0.09
C CYS A 59 -2.20 27.92 0.35
N ALA A 60 -3.50 27.80 0.71
CA ALA A 60 -4.38 28.96 0.89
C ALA A 60 -3.84 29.94 1.96
N ALA A 61 -3.27 29.43 3.05
CA ALA A 61 -2.75 30.25 4.15
C ALA A 61 -1.50 31.08 3.76
N SER A 62 -0.77 30.69 2.71
CA SER A 62 0.38 31.45 2.21
C SER A 62 0.02 32.40 1.05
N GLY A 63 -1.23 32.43 0.62
CA GLY A 63 -1.69 33.26 -0.50
C GLY A 63 -1.13 32.83 -1.86
N VAL A 64 -0.46 31.67 -1.93
CA VAL A 64 0.10 31.13 -3.17
C VAL A 64 -0.91 30.22 -3.84
N LEU A 65 -1.20 30.48 -5.11
CA LEU A 65 -2.09 29.65 -5.91
C LEU A 65 -1.28 28.60 -6.71
N PRO A 66 -1.60 27.30 -6.59
CA PRO A 66 -1.02 26.27 -7.44
C PRO A 66 -1.26 26.51 -8.93
N ASN A 67 -0.26 26.23 -9.76
CA ASN A 67 -0.44 26.20 -11.21
C ASN A 67 -1.16 24.90 -11.62
N VAL A 68 -2.49 24.98 -11.75
CA VAL A 68 -3.35 23.85 -12.08
C VAL A 68 -3.00 23.22 -13.43
N ALA A 69 -2.69 24.02 -14.44
CA ALA A 69 -2.38 23.53 -15.78
C ALA A 69 -1.07 22.72 -15.80
N ALA A 70 -0.01 23.24 -15.15
CA ALA A 70 1.25 22.54 -15.01
C ALA A 70 1.08 21.22 -14.23
N TRP A 71 0.34 21.27 -13.13
CA TRP A 71 0.01 20.08 -12.34
C TRP A 71 -0.75 19.02 -13.15
N GLN A 72 -1.78 19.42 -13.90
CA GLN A 72 -2.57 18.50 -14.71
C GLN A 72 -1.74 17.84 -15.82
N GLN A 73 -0.85 18.61 -16.47
CA GLN A 73 0.09 18.07 -17.46
C GLN A 73 1.01 17.01 -16.84
N GLY A 74 1.57 17.32 -15.66
CA GLY A 74 2.36 16.37 -14.88
C GLY A 74 1.55 15.11 -14.54
N GLN A 75 0.34 15.28 -14.02
CA GLN A 75 -0.55 14.19 -13.60
C GLN A 75 -0.83 13.21 -14.74
N GLN A 76 -1.16 13.71 -15.92
CA GLN A 76 -1.40 12.86 -17.09
C GLN A 76 -0.15 12.07 -17.49
N ALA A 77 1.05 12.67 -17.37
CA ALA A 77 2.30 11.95 -17.61
C ALA A 77 2.59 10.90 -16.53
N GLY A 78 2.27 11.19 -15.27
CA GLY A 78 2.38 10.25 -14.15
C GLY A 78 1.41 9.08 -14.25
N HIS A 79 0.17 9.32 -14.69
CA HIS A 79 -0.83 8.26 -14.89
C HIS A 79 -0.36 7.21 -15.89
N LYS A 80 0.44 7.58 -16.90
CA LYS A 80 1.04 6.60 -17.82
C LYS A 80 1.97 5.60 -17.13
N GLN A 81 2.59 5.99 -16.01
CA GLN A 81 3.41 5.09 -15.18
C GLN A 81 2.54 4.24 -14.24
N TYR A 82 1.47 4.82 -13.72
CA TYR A 82 0.52 4.12 -12.85
C TYR A 82 -0.29 3.05 -13.61
N CYS A 83 -0.79 3.40 -14.79
CA CYS A 83 -1.66 2.59 -15.63
C CYS A 83 -0.86 1.56 -16.44
N THR A 84 -0.13 0.71 -15.75
CA THR A 84 0.62 -0.40 -16.35
C THR A 84 0.32 -1.70 -15.61
N PRO A 85 0.24 -2.86 -16.30
CA PRO A 85 0.02 -4.15 -15.65
C PRO A 85 1.07 -4.46 -14.58
N LEU A 86 2.34 -4.09 -14.84
CA LEU A 86 3.42 -4.27 -13.88
C LEU A 86 3.18 -3.46 -12.59
N ARG A 87 2.81 -2.17 -12.70
CA ARG A 87 2.54 -1.36 -11.52
C ARG A 87 1.31 -1.86 -10.75
N ALA A 88 0.26 -2.27 -11.46
CA ALA A 88 -0.93 -2.87 -10.85
C ALA A 88 -0.59 -4.15 -10.06
N TYR A 89 0.21 -5.05 -10.65
CA TYR A 89 0.72 -6.24 -9.97
C TYR A 89 1.56 -5.91 -8.72
N GLN A 90 2.46 -4.93 -8.82
CA GLN A 90 3.27 -4.48 -7.68
C GLN A 90 2.39 -3.94 -6.54
N LEU A 91 1.38 -3.12 -6.83
CA LEU A 91 0.41 -2.65 -5.83
C LEU A 91 -0.29 -3.83 -5.14
N GLY A 92 -0.67 -4.86 -5.91
CA GLY A 92 -1.23 -6.09 -5.37
C GLY A 92 -0.26 -6.82 -4.43
N ARG A 93 1.01 -6.99 -4.84
CA ARG A 93 2.08 -7.58 -4.02
C ARG A 93 2.32 -6.83 -2.71
N GLU A 94 2.11 -5.52 -2.72
CA GLU A 94 2.23 -4.64 -1.56
C GLU A 94 0.97 -4.66 -0.67
N GLY A 95 -0.09 -5.38 -1.06
CA GLY A 95 -1.37 -5.38 -0.35
C GLY A 95 -2.18 -4.08 -0.53
N VAL A 96 -1.76 -3.20 -1.43
CA VAL A 96 -2.37 -1.89 -1.68
C VAL A 96 -3.52 -2.01 -2.66
N ALA A 97 -4.66 -1.40 -2.35
CA ALA A 97 -5.81 -1.38 -3.25
C ALA A 97 -5.53 -0.59 -4.53
N TYR A 98 -5.95 -1.14 -5.67
CA TYR A 98 -5.87 -0.47 -6.96
C TYR A 98 -6.95 0.63 -7.09
N ARG A 99 -6.59 1.76 -7.72
CA ARG A 99 -7.52 2.87 -7.98
C ARG A 99 -7.93 2.85 -9.44
N ASN A 100 -9.23 2.85 -9.70
CA ASN A 100 -9.81 2.83 -11.04
C ASN A 100 -9.78 4.21 -11.72
N ILE A 101 -8.59 4.76 -11.93
CA ILE A 101 -8.35 6.07 -12.57
C ILE A 101 -7.85 5.94 -14.02
N CYS A 102 -7.51 4.72 -14.43
CA CYS A 102 -6.98 4.42 -15.76
C CYS A 102 -8.09 4.30 -16.80
N PRO A 103 -7.74 4.41 -18.10
CA PRO A 103 -8.70 4.30 -19.18
C PRO A 103 -9.50 2.98 -19.16
N PRO A 104 -10.82 3.02 -19.45
CA PRO A 104 -11.71 1.89 -19.29
C PRO A 104 -11.31 0.66 -20.12
N GLU A 105 -10.67 0.87 -21.28
CA GLU A 105 -10.24 -0.19 -22.19
C GLU A 105 -9.18 -1.11 -21.60
N GLN A 106 -8.39 -0.65 -20.61
CA GLN A 106 -7.33 -1.44 -19.97
C GLN A 106 -7.73 -1.93 -18.56
N THR A 107 -8.86 -1.48 -18.02
CA THR A 107 -9.26 -1.74 -16.63
C THR A 107 -9.26 -3.23 -16.28
N LEU A 108 -9.79 -4.09 -17.16
CA LEU A 108 -9.86 -5.53 -16.87
C LEU A 108 -8.46 -6.15 -16.72
N ASP A 109 -7.52 -5.81 -17.59
CA ASP A 109 -6.17 -6.38 -17.56
C ASP A 109 -5.36 -5.85 -16.38
N LEU A 110 -5.55 -4.57 -16.02
CA LEU A 110 -4.94 -3.97 -14.83
C LEU A 110 -5.47 -4.62 -13.55
N LEU A 111 -6.78 -4.85 -13.44
CA LEU A 111 -7.37 -5.54 -12.30
C LEU A 111 -6.90 -6.99 -12.18
N LYS A 112 -6.82 -7.73 -13.29
CA LYS A 112 -6.25 -9.10 -13.29
C LYS A 112 -4.81 -9.11 -12.78
N ALA A 113 -3.99 -8.16 -13.24
CA ALA A 113 -2.61 -8.06 -12.79
C ALA A 113 -2.52 -7.73 -11.29
N HIS A 114 -3.34 -6.79 -10.81
CA HIS A 114 -3.45 -6.47 -9.39
C HIS A 114 -3.87 -7.67 -8.54
N ASP A 115 -4.93 -8.38 -8.93
CA ASP A 115 -5.44 -9.55 -8.22
C ASP A 115 -4.38 -10.67 -8.13
N ALA A 116 -3.60 -10.87 -9.21
CA ALA A 116 -2.49 -11.83 -9.21
C ALA A 116 -1.38 -11.43 -8.21
N GLY A 117 -1.08 -10.13 -8.08
CA GLY A 117 -0.15 -9.63 -7.07
C GLY A 117 -0.69 -9.82 -5.65
N TYR A 118 -1.96 -9.48 -5.45
CA TYR A 118 -2.65 -9.54 -4.17
C TYR A 118 -2.80 -10.97 -3.64
N LEU A 119 -3.01 -11.94 -4.53
CA LEU A 119 -3.01 -13.36 -4.15
C LEU A 119 -1.68 -13.79 -3.54
N ASN A 120 -0.55 -13.30 -4.05
CA ASN A 120 0.77 -13.60 -3.48
C ASN A 120 0.96 -12.93 -2.11
N TYR A 121 0.53 -11.68 -1.96
CA TYR A 121 0.51 -11.00 -0.67
C TYR A 121 -0.28 -11.81 0.38
N GLN A 122 -1.46 -12.31 0.03
CA GLN A 122 -2.28 -13.13 0.93
C GLN A 122 -1.60 -14.45 1.32
N ARG A 123 -0.88 -15.08 0.38
CA ARG A 123 -0.11 -16.31 0.67
C ARG A 123 1.04 -16.03 1.63
N GLU A 124 1.79 -14.94 1.42
CA GLU A 124 2.89 -14.53 2.30
C GLU A 124 2.37 -14.26 3.73
N GLN A 125 1.28 -13.50 3.86
CA GLN A 125 0.63 -13.23 5.15
C GLN A 125 0.14 -14.51 5.85
N LEU A 126 -0.42 -15.47 5.09
CA LEU A 126 -0.84 -16.76 5.63
C LEU A 126 0.36 -17.58 6.14
N LEU A 127 1.47 -17.60 5.41
CA LEU A 127 2.68 -18.32 5.83
C LEU A 127 3.26 -17.73 7.12
N GLU A 128 3.31 -16.40 7.23
CA GLU A 128 3.76 -15.70 8.44
C GLU A 128 2.87 -16.05 9.64
N GLN A 129 1.55 -16.05 9.43
CA GLN A 129 0.59 -16.46 10.45
C GLN A 129 0.80 -17.92 10.89
N LEU A 130 0.93 -18.85 9.94
CA LEU A 130 1.15 -20.27 10.23
C LEU A 130 2.47 -20.51 10.96
N TRP A 131 3.50 -19.75 10.63
CA TRP A 131 4.79 -19.83 11.30
C TRP A 131 4.68 -19.37 12.76
N TYR A 132 4.04 -18.22 12.99
CA TYR A 132 3.80 -17.69 14.34
C TYR A 132 2.98 -18.67 15.20
N ASP A 133 1.86 -19.19 14.67
CA ASP A 133 1.00 -20.13 15.38
C ASP A 133 1.68 -21.46 15.74
N ASN A 134 2.76 -21.82 15.03
CA ASN A 134 3.49 -23.08 15.21
C ASN A 134 4.88 -22.93 15.83
N ASP A 135 5.26 -21.73 16.32
CA ASP A 135 6.58 -21.48 16.90
C ASP A 135 6.68 -21.97 18.36
N PRO A 136 7.54 -22.96 18.68
CA PRO A 136 7.64 -23.49 20.05
C PRO A 136 8.17 -22.50 21.09
N PHE A 137 8.79 -21.38 20.68
CA PHE A 137 9.42 -20.41 21.57
C PHE A 137 8.48 -19.24 21.93
N TRP A 138 7.69 -18.69 21.00
CA TRP A 138 6.65 -17.69 21.29
C TRP A 138 5.41 -18.31 21.96
N ASN A 139 5.17 -19.59 21.71
CA ASN A 139 4.08 -20.37 22.30
C ASN A 139 4.51 -21.06 23.61
N GLY A 140 5.78 -20.88 24.03
CA GLY A 140 6.49 -21.80 24.94
C GLY A 140 6.81 -21.28 26.33
N TRP A 141 6.75 -19.97 26.60
CA TRP A 141 7.05 -19.45 27.94
C TRP A 141 5.79 -19.03 28.68
N GLY A 142 5.06 -20.04 29.16
CA GLY A 142 4.43 -19.99 30.48
C GLY A 142 2.93 -19.72 30.57
N TRP A 143 2.21 -19.40 29.49
CA TRP A 143 0.76 -19.19 29.55
C TRP A 143 0.08 -19.62 28.26
N GLY A 144 -0.35 -20.89 28.17
CA GLY A 144 -1.27 -21.33 27.11
C GLY A 144 -1.03 -22.69 26.46
N ARG A 145 -1.17 -23.78 27.23
CA ARG A 145 -1.78 -25.05 26.75
C ARG A 145 -2.38 -25.85 27.91
N PHE A 146 -1.89 -25.64 29.14
CA PHE A 146 -2.36 -26.33 30.35
C PHE A 146 -2.41 -25.44 31.62
N GLY A 147 -2.73 -24.15 31.51
CA GLY A 147 -2.80 -23.27 32.69
C GLY A 147 -3.52 -21.96 32.40
N GLY A 148 -4.54 -21.66 33.20
CA GLY A 148 -5.54 -20.62 32.96
C GLY A 148 -4.99 -19.20 32.95
N PHE A 149 -5.41 -18.40 31.97
CA PHE A 149 -6.46 -17.38 32.07
C PHE A 149 -6.95 -17.16 30.64
N GLY A 150 -8.26 -17.23 30.42
CA GLY A 150 -8.83 -17.27 29.08
C GLY A 150 -8.52 -16.00 28.29
N HIS A 151 -7.81 -16.16 27.16
CA HIS A 151 -8.21 -15.43 25.98
C HIS A 151 -9.37 -16.19 25.38
N VAL A 152 -10.57 -15.63 25.52
CA VAL A 152 -11.74 -16.06 24.76
C VAL A 152 -11.31 -16.04 23.30
N GLY A 153 -11.23 -17.22 22.70
CA GLY A 153 -10.83 -17.41 21.32
C GLY A 153 -11.73 -16.60 20.40
N GLY A 154 -11.29 -15.40 20.05
CA GLY A 154 -11.57 -14.90 18.73
C GLY A 154 -10.81 -15.80 17.78
N ARG A 155 -11.48 -16.79 17.18
CA ARG A 155 -11.06 -17.22 15.84
C ARG A 155 -11.02 -15.92 15.05
N TYR A 156 -9.84 -15.35 14.84
CA TYR A 156 -9.67 -14.41 13.77
C TYR A 156 -9.95 -15.24 12.54
N LEU A 157 -11.20 -15.13 12.06
CA LEU A 157 -11.55 -15.58 10.73
C LEU A 157 -10.47 -14.98 9.84
N PRO A 158 -9.69 -15.81 9.11
CA PRO A 158 -8.74 -15.25 8.16
C PRO A 158 -9.53 -14.22 7.33
N PRO A 159 -8.96 -13.05 7.00
CA PRO A 159 -9.64 -12.09 6.15
C PRO A 159 -10.19 -12.89 4.99
N ARG A 160 -11.52 -12.89 4.79
CA ARG A 160 -12.16 -13.77 3.80
C ARG A 160 -11.39 -13.56 2.52
N VAL A 161 -10.62 -14.56 2.12
CA VAL A 161 -10.01 -14.59 0.82
C VAL A 161 -11.21 -14.45 -0.09
N ARG A 162 -11.32 -13.31 -0.79
CA ARG A 162 -12.33 -13.15 -1.82
C ARG A 162 -12.02 -14.31 -2.74
N GLN A 163 -12.87 -15.33 -2.72
CA GLN A 163 -12.64 -16.54 -3.49
C GLN A 163 -12.36 -16.05 -4.90
N THR A 164 -11.15 -16.30 -5.41
CA THR A 164 -10.88 -16.06 -6.81
C THR A 164 -12.01 -16.76 -7.54
N PRO A 165 -12.80 -16.07 -8.39
CA PRO A 165 -13.83 -16.73 -9.14
C PRO A 165 -13.20 -17.95 -9.82
N PRO A 166 -13.91 -19.10 -9.86
CA PRO A 166 -13.36 -20.29 -10.50
C PRO A 166 -12.85 -19.92 -11.90
N PRO A 167 -11.77 -20.56 -12.38
CA PRO A 167 -11.34 -20.39 -13.75
C PRO A 167 -12.55 -20.51 -14.67
N VAL A 168 -12.72 -19.55 -15.58
CA VAL A 168 -13.75 -19.67 -16.61
C VAL A 168 -13.37 -20.87 -17.48
N ASP A 169 -14.03 -22.00 -17.24
CA ASP A 169 -13.90 -23.20 -18.05
C ASP A 169 -14.33 -22.86 -19.48
N GLY A 170 -13.35 -22.59 -20.32
CA GLY A 170 -13.63 -22.06 -21.64
C GLY A 170 -12.39 -22.00 -22.52
N LEU A 171 -11.63 -23.09 -22.61
CA LEU A 171 -10.77 -23.46 -23.74
C LEU A 171 -10.24 -24.90 -23.54
N SER A 172 -11.16 -25.86 -23.46
CA SER A 172 -10.84 -27.26 -23.79
C SER A 172 -11.43 -27.57 -25.15
N THR A 173 -10.71 -27.18 -26.21
CA THR A 173 -10.84 -27.83 -27.51
C THR A 173 -9.68 -28.80 -27.64
N SER A 174 -9.82 -29.99 -27.05
CA SER A 174 -9.07 -31.16 -27.52
C SER A 174 -9.85 -31.77 -28.69
N PRO A 175 -9.25 -31.90 -29.89
CA PRO A 175 -9.80 -32.74 -30.94
C PRO A 175 -9.63 -34.21 -30.53
N LYS A 176 -10.71 -34.99 -30.51
CA LYS A 176 -10.62 -36.45 -30.46
C LYS A 176 -10.07 -36.99 -31.79
N PRO A 177 -9.23 -38.03 -31.78
CA PRO A 177 -8.92 -38.81 -32.97
C PRO A 177 -10.14 -39.59 -33.49
#